data_AF-A0A558AHG7-F1
#
_entry.id   AF-A0A558AHG7-F1
#
_cell.length_a   1.000
_cell.length_b   1.000
_cell.length_c   1.000
_cell.angle_alpha   90.00
_cell.angle_beta   90.00
_cell.angle_gamma   90.00
#
_symmetry.space_group_name_H-M   'P 1'
#
loop_
_entity.id
_entity.type
_entity.pdbx_description
1 polymer ?
#
loop_
_entity_poly.entity_id
_entity_poly.type
_entity_poly.pdbx_seq_one_letter_code
_entity_poly.pdbx_strand_id
1 'polypeptide(L)' 'MSDTLMWEVRATPGRREELLRWVEDTLDRDADIYLGGEERIVVIARGVEKLPEPPAELLARPVHQWPFEHHGTVKGG' A
#
# COMPACT_ATOMS: atom_id res chain seq x y z
N MET A 1 11.63 -4.85 -15.73
CA MET A 1 10.58 -4.04 -15.10
C MET A 1 9.68 -5.01 -14.36
N SER A 2 9.53 -4.87 -13.04
CA SER A 2 8.73 -5.82 -12.27
C SER A 2 7.25 -5.55 -12.49
N ASP A 3 6.44 -6.61 -12.46
CA ASP A 3 5.00 -6.56 -12.71
C ASP A 3 4.19 -6.07 -11.50
N THR A 4 4.80 -6.01 -10.33
CA THR A 4 4.14 -5.75 -9.05
C THR A 4 4.90 -4.68 -8.26
N LEU A 5 4.16 -3.81 -7.56
CA LEU A 5 4.67 -2.78 -6.68
C LEU A 5 4.23 -3.06 -5.24
N MET A 6 5.17 -2.99 -4.30
CA MET A 6 4.86 -2.90 -2.87
C MET A 6 4.87 -1.44 -2.49
N TRP A 7 3.85 -1.01 -1.77
CA TRP A 7 3.73 0.32 -1.20
C TRP A 7 3.35 0.17 0.28
N GLU A 8 4.12 0.77 1.17
CA GLU A 8 3.93 0.71 2.62
C GLU A 8 3.95 2.12 3.19
N VAL A 9 3.02 2.38 4.11
CA VAL A 9 2.93 3.65 4.82
C VAL A 9 2.50 3.43 6.26
N ARG A 10 2.84 4.40 7.12
CA ARG A 10 2.34 4.44 8.50
C ARG A 10 1.52 5.70 8.71
N ALA A 11 0.27 5.55 9.15
CA ALA A 11 -0.57 6.68 9.47
C ALA A 11 -0.15 7.36 10.78
N THR A 12 -0.45 8.66 10.91
CA THR A 12 -0.48 9.37 12.19
C THR A 12 -1.40 8.61 13.17
N PRO A 13 -1.06 8.50 14.48
CA PRO A 13 -1.89 7.80 15.46
C PRO A 13 -3.37 8.21 15.40
N GLY A 14 -4.27 7.22 15.30
CA GLY A 14 -5.72 7.46 15.20
C GLY A 14 -6.22 7.93 13.83
N ARG A 15 -5.36 8.01 12.80
CA ARG A 15 -5.72 8.45 11.43
C ARG A 15 -5.70 7.34 10.39
N ARG A 16 -5.50 6.06 10.77
CA ARG A 16 -5.43 4.93 9.82
C ARG A 16 -6.68 4.81 8.96
N GLU A 17 -7.86 4.98 9.52
CA GLU A 17 -9.11 4.86 8.75
C GLU A 17 -9.26 5.97 7.69
N GLU A 18 -8.78 7.17 7.99
CA GLU A 18 -8.78 8.26 7.02
C GLU A 18 -7.76 8.03 5.91
N LEU A 19 -6.57 7.53 6.27
CA LEU A 19 -5.57 7.14 5.29
C LEU A 19 -6.05 5.96 4.43
N LEU A 20 -6.77 5.00 5.02
CA LEU A 20 -7.35 3.88 4.29
C LEU A 20 -8.38 4.36 3.26
N ARG A 21 -9.30 5.25 3.64
CA ARG A 21 -10.25 5.85 2.69
C ARG A 21 -9.52 6.56 1.54
N TRP A 22 -8.48 7.33 1.84
CA TRP A 22 -7.66 7.95 0.80
C TRP A 22 -7.05 6.90 -0.14
N VAL A 23 -6.52 5.79 0.39
CA VAL A 23 -5.97 4.69 -0.43
C VAL A 23 -7.05 4.10 -1.33
N GLU A 24 -8.22 3.76 -0.78
CA GLU A 24 -9.35 3.18 -1.53
C GLU A 24 -9.86 4.13 -2.63
N ASP A 25 -9.94 5.43 -2.36
CA ASP A 25 -10.35 6.45 -3.33
C ASP A 25 -9.29 6.73 -4.40
N THR A 26 -8.02 6.46 -4.10
CA THR A 26 -6.88 6.75 -4.99
C THR A 26 -6.57 5.60 -5.94
N LEU A 27 -6.86 4.37 -5.54
CA LEU A 27 -6.55 3.19 -6.34
C LEU A 27 -7.58 3.00 -7.45
N ASP A 28 -7.14 3.11 -8.70
CA ASP A 28 -7.93 2.94 -9.91
C ASP A 28 -7.78 1.54 -10.55
N ARG A 29 -7.22 0.58 -9.81
CA ARG A 29 -6.75 -0.71 -10.32
C ARG A 29 -6.83 -1.81 -9.27
N ASP A 30 -6.71 -3.05 -9.74
CA ASP A 30 -6.61 -4.22 -8.88
C ASP A 30 -5.37 -4.13 -7.97
N ALA A 31 -5.63 -4.11 -6.66
CA ALA A 31 -4.63 -4.08 -5.62
C ALA A 31 -5.15 -4.78 -4.37
N ASP A 32 -4.25 -5.45 -3.66
CA ASP A 32 -4.54 -6.03 -2.36
C ASP A 32 -4.09 -5.05 -1.27
N ILE A 33 -5.00 -4.72 -0.34
CA ILE A 33 -4.74 -3.82 0.79
C ILE A 33 -4.67 -4.64 2.08
N TYR A 34 -3.60 -4.44 2.85
CA TYR A 34 -3.37 -5.10 4.13
C TYR A 34 -3.23 -4.07 5.24
N LEU A 35 -3.90 -4.34 6.37
CA LEU A 35 -3.77 -3.54 7.58
C LEU A 35 -2.79 -4.21 8.53
N GLY A 36 -1.76 -3.48 8.92
CA GLY A 36 -0.76 -3.91 9.89
C GLY A 36 -0.95 -3.26 11.26
N GLY A 37 -0.14 -3.72 12.22
CA GLY A 37 0.04 -3.02 13.49
C GLY A 37 0.66 -1.63 13.30
N GLU A 38 0.63 -0.82 14.37
CA GLU A 38 1.19 0.53 14.38
C GLU A 38 0.60 1.50 13.33
N GLU A 39 -0.68 1.35 13.01
CA GLU A 39 -1.37 2.19 12.01
C GLU A 39 -0.85 2.01 10.57
N ARG A 40 -0.30 0.83 10.26
CA ARG A 40 0.31 0.54 8.96
C ARG A 40 -0.71 0.10 7.92
N ILE A 41 -0.50 0.55 6.70
CA ILE A 41 -1.19 0.08 5.50
C ILE A 41 -0.15 -0.38 4.49
N VAL A 42 -0.36 -1.56 3.92
CA VAL A 42 0.46 -2.11 2.82
C VAL A 42 -0.46 -2.33 1.63
N VAL A 43 -0.02 -1.90 0.45
CA VAL A 43 -0.69 -2.11 -0.83
C VAL A 43 0.24 -2.93 -1.72
N ILE A 44 -0.30 -4.00 -2.30
CA ILE A 44 0.34 -4.76 -3.37
C ILE A 44 -0.47 -4.53 -4.64
N ALA A 45 0.11 -3.83 -5.61
CA ALA A 45 -0.56 -3.45 -6.85
C ALA A 45 0.18 -4.01 -8.07
N ARG A 46 -0.57 -4.51 -9.07
CA ARG A 46 0.00 -5.04 -10.32
C ARG A 46 -0.05 -3.99 -11.44
N GLY A 47 0.90 -4.07 -12.37
CA GLY A 47 0.93 -3.22 -13.58
C GLY A 47 1.11 -1.73 -13.28
N VAL A 48 1.80 -1.38 -12.19
CA VAL A 48 2.04 0.00 -11.78
C VAL A 48 3.50 0.23 -11.44
N GLU A 49 4.08 1.34 -11.91
CA GLU A 49 5.46 1.71 -11.60
C GLU A 49 5.57 2.48 -10.28
N LYS A 50 4.57 3.30 -9.97
CA LYS A 50 4.55 4.16 -8.79
C LYS A 50 3.10 4.45 -8.37
N LEU A 51 2.83 4.43 -7.07
CA LEU A 51 1.56 4.91 -6.51
C LEU A 51 1.71 6.34 -5.95
N PRO A 52 0.62 7.12 -5.89
CA PRO A 52 0.63 8.47 -5.33
C PRO A 52 1.06 8.51 -3.87
N GLU A 53 1.47 9.70 -3.41
CA GLU A 53 1.75 9.96 -2.00
C GLU A 53 0.53 10.61 -1.33
N PRO A 54 0.14 10.18 -0.11
CA PRO A 54 -0.97 10.77 0.63
C PRO A 54 -0.64 12.18 1.14
N PRO A 55 -1.65 12.96 1.57
CA PRO A 55 -1.43 14.20 2.31
C PRO A 55 -0.52 13.98 3.52
N ALA A 56 0.51 14.82 3.67
CA ALA A 56 1.58 14.62 4.65
C ALA A 56 1.08 14.59 6.10
N GLU A 57 -0.02 15.26 6.41
CA GLU A 57 -0.68 15.27 7.71
C GLU A 57 -1.21 13.90 8.16
N LEU A 58 -1.44 13.00 7.21
CA LEU A 58 -1.86 11.63 7.48
C LEU A 58 -0.69 10.72 7.81
N LEU A 59 0.56 11.17 7.61
CA LEU A 59 1.74 10.32 7.61
C LEU A 59 2.57 10.47 8.89
N ALA A 60 2.70 9.39 9.67
CA ALA A 60 3.72 9.29 10.70
C ALA A 60 5.10 8.95 10.11
N ARG A 61 5.10 8.31 8.94
CA ARG A 61 6.31 7.97 8.17
C ARG A 61 6.00 8.13 6.68
N PRO A 62 6.95 8.62 5.86
CA PRO A 62 6.80 8.68 4.42
C PRO A 62 6.45 7.32 3.82
N VAL A 63 5.87 7.35 2.62
CA VAL A 63 5.66 6.17 1.79
C VAL A 63 6.99 5.51 1.46
N HIS A 64 7.04 4.20 1.62
CA HIS A 64 8.08 3.35 1.06
C HIS A 64 7.48 2.53 -0.07
N GLN A 65 8.08 2.57 -1.26
CA GLN A 65 7.61 1.79 -2.40
C GLN A 65 8.76 1.21 -3.23
N TRP A 66 8.62 -0.02 -3.67
CA TRP A 66 9.61 -0.68 -4.53
C TRP A 66 8.96 -1.76 -5.40
N PRO A 67 9.45 -1.96 -6.64
CA PRO A 67 8.95 -3.00 -7.52
C PRO A 67 9.48 -4.37 -7.09
N PHE A 68 8.68 -5.42 -7.30
CA PHE A 68 9.08 -6.81 -7.09
C PHE A 68 8.35 -7.74 -8.06
N GLU A 69 8.89 -8.93 -8.29
CA GLU A 69 8.34 -9.92 -9.23
C GLU A 69 7.49 -10.96 -8.48
N HIS A 70 6.31 -11.27 -9.01
CA HIS A 70 5.52 -12.38 -8.53
C HIS A 70 6.15 -13.73 -8.93
N HIS A 71 6.66 -14.49 -7.95
CA HIS A 71 7.25 -15.81 -8.20
C HIS A 71 6.21 -16.94 -8.31
N GLY A 72 5.16 -16.92 -7.47
CA GLY A 72 4.15 -17.97 -7.42
C GLY A 72 3.31 -17.94 -6.15
N THR A 73 2.25 -18.76 -6.12
CA THR A 73 1.39 -18.94 -4.93
C THR A 73 1.49 -20.37 -4.43
N VAL A 74 1.80 -20.56 -3.15
CA VAL A 74 1.71 -21.86 -2.47
C VAL A 74 0.30 -22.00 -1.90
N LYS A 75 -0.45 -23.01 -2.32
CA LYS A 75 -1.76 -23.31 -1.72
C LYS A 75 -1.56 -24.13 -0.45
N GLY A 76 -2.01 -23.60 0.69
CA GLY A 76 -2.15 -24.39 1.92
C GLY A 76 -3.36 -25.30 1.81
N GLY A 77 -3.19 -26.58 2.15
CA GLY A 77 -4.28 -27.56 2.25
C GLY A 77 -5.11 -27.42 3.51
#